data_AF-A0AA38PNQ4-F1
#
_entry.id   AF-A0AA38PNQ4-F1
#
_cell.length_a   1.000
_cell.length_b   1.000
_cell.length_c   1.000
_cell.angle_alpha   90.00
_cell.angle_beta   90.00
_cell.angle_gamma   90.00
#
_symmetry.space_group_name_H-M   'P 1'
#
loop_
_entity.id
_entity.type
_entity.pdbx_description
1 polymer ?
#
loop_
_entity_poly.entity_id
_entity_poly.type
_entity_poly.pdbx_seq_one_letter_code
_entity_poly.pdbx_strand_id
1 'polypeptide(L)'
;FGDPLAERLEYILTQHAPFPGEPVNSEEFVSMERFVAYRISDHTHLLIDSAYEDRELQIPTSTLMNPDFEPSSWFAGLLGNSEVAGNKTSQPMGDARATRVSQILNGAAYYPGDELPDFHPRRNEY
;
A
#
# COMPACT_ATOMS: atom_id res chain seq x y z
N PHE A 1 23.73 10.82 -8.61
CA PHE A 1 23.44 10.46 -10.01
C PHE A 1 24.33 9.32 -10.43
N GLY A 2 23.77 8.25 -11.01
CA GLY A 2 24.53 7.08 -11.44
C GLY A 2 24.51 5.90 -10.47
N ASP A 3 23.50 5.78 -9.59
CA ASP A 3 23.28 4.54 -8.84
C ASP A 3 22.19 3.72 -9.55
N PRO A 4 22.55 2.62 -10.22
CA PRO A 4 21.59 1.83 -11.01
C PRO A 4 20.51 1.19 -10.15
N LEU A 5 20.75 0.94 -8.86
CA LEU A 5 19.74 0.38 -7.96
C LEU A 5 18.72 1.45 -7.57
N ALA A 6 19.18 2.67 -7.31
CA ALA A 6 18.30 3.79 -6.98
C ALA A 6 17.44 4.19 -8.19
N GLU A 7 18.06 4.32 -9.37
CA GLU A 7 17.35 4.64 -10.62
C GLU A 7 16.31 3.56 -10.98
N ARG A 8 16.65 2.27 -10.82
CA ARG A 8 15.71 1.17 -11.03
C ARG A 8 14.54 1.24 -10.04
N LEU A 9 14.81 1.59 -8.79
CA LEU A 9 13.79 1.70 -7.75
C LEU A 9 12.80 2.83 -8.08
N GLU A 10 13.30 4.03 -8.36
CA GLU A 10 12.49 5.19 -8.78
C GLU A 10 11.63 4.86 -10.00
N TYR A 11 12.25 4.25 -11.02
CA TYR A 11 11.56 3.89 -12.26
C TYR A 11 10.40 2.92 -11.99
N ILE A 12 10.65 1.83 -11.26
CA ILE A 12 9.60 0.83 -10.97
C ILE A 12 8.47 1.46 -10.16
N LEU A 13 8.77 2.25 -9.13
CA LEU A 13 7.73 2.87 -8.30
C LEU A 13 6.90 3.88 -9.09
N THR A 14 7.55 4.70 -9.92
CA THR A 14 6.86 5.67 -10.77
C THR A 14 5.96 5.00 -11.81
N GLN A 15 6.41 3.91 -12.43
CA GLN A 15 5.61 3.17 -13.44
C GLN A 15 4.42 2.41 -12.84
N HIS A 16 4.48 2.07 -11.55
CA HIS A 16 3.44 1.32 -10.86
C HIS A 16 2.50 2.20 -10.03
N ALA A 17 2.74 3.52 -9.99
CA ALA A 17 1.80 4.47 -9.42
C ALA A 17 0.55 4.64 -10.32
N PRO A 18 -0.62 5.00 -9.76
CA PRO A 18 -0.89 5.13 -8.33
C PRO A 18 -1.01 3.77 -7.64
N PHE A 19 -0.65 3.74 -6.35
CA PHE A 19 -0.75 2.56 -5.49
C PHE A 19 -2.13 2.47 -4.82
N PRO A 20 -2.57 1.26 -4.40
CA PRO A 20 -3.84 1.10 -3.71
C PRO A 20 -3.94 1.97 -2.44
N GLY A 21 -5.05 2.70 -2.29
CA GLY A 21 -5.26 3.66 -1.20
C GLY A 21 -4.93 5.11 -1.57
N GLU A 22 -4.33 5.35 -2.74
CA GLU A 22 -4.01 6.70 -3.19
C GLU A 22 -5.19 7.39 -3.90
N PRO A 23 -5.33 8.72 -3.74
CA PRO A 23 -6.32 9.48 -4.50
C PRO A 23 -5.98 9.44 -5.99
N VAL A 24 -6.95 9.03 -6.82
CA VAL A 24 -6.76 8.80 -8.27
C VAL A 24 -6.53 10.11 -9.06
N ASN A 25 -6.77 11.28 -8.46
CA ASN A 25 -6.84 12.57 -9.15
C ASN A 25 -5.85 13.63 -8.63
N SER A 26 -4.88 13.27 -7.81
CA SER A 26 -3.87 14.20 -7.33
C SER A 26 -2.70 14.21 -8.31
N GLU A 27 -2.51 15.35 -9.00
CA GLU A 27 -1.40 15.57 -9.93
C GLU A 27 -0.03 15.25 -9.31
N GLU A 28 0.08 15.36 -7.98
CA GLU A 28 1.24 14.99 -7.16
C GLU A 28 1.63 13.50 -7.25
N PHE A 29 0.69 12.60 -7.59
CA PHE A 29 0.92 11.15 -7.60
C PHE A 29 1.33 10.60 -8.96
N VAL A 30 1.22 11.42 -10.00
CA VAL A 30 1.58 11.09 -11.39
C VAL A 30 2.89 11.79 -11.81
N SER A 31 3.47 12.64 -10.94
CA SER A 31 4.73 13.32 -11.22
C SER A 31 5.92 12.35 -11.25
N MET A 32 6.79 12.51 -12.25
CA MET A 32 8.08 11.81 -12.34
C MET A 32 9.03 12.16 -11.18
N GLU A 33 8.74 13.22 -10.42
CA GLU A 33 9.56 13.69 -9.31
C GLU A 33 9.11 13.16 -7.95
N ARG A 34 8.06 12.31 -7.92
CA ARG A 34 7.48 11.81 -6.68
C ARG A 34 8.46 10.98 -5.85
N PHE A 35 9.13 10.05 -6.52
CA PHE A 35 10.06 9.13 -5.88
C PHE A 35 11.49 9.57 -6.17
N VAL A 36 12.23 9.86 -5.11
CA VAL A 36 13.66 10.16 -5.19
C VAL A 36 14.40 9.14 -4.33
N ALA A 37 15.34 8.42 -4.92
CA ALA A 37 16.15 7.43 -4.25
C ALA A 37 17.64 7.74 -4.40
N TYR A 38 18.40 7.54 -3.34
CA TYR A 38 19.85 7.65 -3.39
C TYR A 38 20.51 6.81 -2.32
N ARG A 39 21.76 6.43 -2.57
CA ARG A 39 22.58 5.68 -1.63
C ARG A 39 23.11 6.62 -0.55
N ILE A 40 22.85 6.30 0.71
CA ILE A 40 23.33 7.06 1.88
C ILE A 40 24.52 6.39 2.56
N SER A 41 24.71 5.09 2.32
CA SER A 41 25.88 4.33 2.80
C SER A 41 26.14 3.13 1.90
N ASP A 42 27.24 2.41 2.14
CA ASP A 42 27.51 1.22 1.35
C ASP A 42 26.43 0.13 1.44
N HIS A 43 25.62 0.17 2.49
CA HIS A 43 24.66 -0.87 2.84
C HIS A 43 23.22 -0.37 2.84
N THR A 44 22.99 0.91 2.52
CA THR A 44 21.67 1.53 2.68
C THR A 44 21.39 2.55 1.60
N HIS A 45 20.19 2.43 1.05
CA HIS A 45 19.54 3.39 0.17
C HIS A 45 18.41 4.09 0.93
N LEU A 46 18.22 5.36 0.65
CA LEU A 46 17.08 6.14 1.11
C LEU A 46 16.13 6.35 -0.08
N LEU A 47 14.85 6.13 0.15
CA LEU A 47 13.76 6.48 -0.74
C LEU A 47 12.96 7.60 -0.07
N ILE A 48 12.68 8.66 -0.82
CA ILE A 48 11.83 9.78 -0.41
C ILE A 48 10.59 9.76 -1.31
N ASP A 49 9.41 9.83 -0.70
CA ASP A 49 8.14 9.98 -1.41
C ASP A 49 7.51 11.34 -1.09
N SER A 50 7.53 12.24 -2.08
CA SER A 50 7.00 13.60 -1.93
C SER A 50 5.47 13.64 -1.79
N ALA A 51 4.75 12.58 -2.18
CA ALA A 51 3.29 12.51 -2.05
C ALA A 51 2.83 12.33 -0.59
N TYR A 52 3.75 12.00 0.33
CA TYR A 52 3.46 11.79 1.75
C TYR A 52 4.41 12.61 2.64
N GLU A 53 4.43 13.94 2.47
CA GLU A 53 5.24 14.86 3.28
C GLU A 53 6.74 14.49 3.30
N ASP A 54 7.29 14.14 2.13
CA ASP A 54 8.68 13.71 1.97
C ASP A 54 9.05 12.53 2.87
N ARG A 55 8.15 11.55 2.96
CA ARG A 55 8.36 10.35 3.78
C ARG A 55 9.66 9.65 3.38
N GLU A 56 10.55 9.52 4.36
CA GLU A 56 11.82 8.85 4.24
C GLU A 56 11.74 7.35 4.58
N LEU A 57 12.18 6.49 3.66
CA LEU A 57 12.23 5.04 3.82
C LEU A 57 13.64 4.53 3.55
N GLN A 58 14.25 3.90 4.56
CA GLN A 58 15.55 3.27 4.42
C GLN A 58 15.40 1.83 3.93
N ILE A 59 16.16 1.48 2.90
CA ILE A 59 16.15 0.16 2.26
C ILE A 59 17.58 -0.39 2.28
N PRO A 60 17.81 -1.59 2.83
CA PRO A 60 19.11 -2.23 2.72
C PRO A 60 19.52 -2.46 1.27
N THR A 61 20.76 -2.13 0.91
CA THR A 61 21.26 -2.35 -0.46
C THR A 61 21.17 -3.81 -0.88
N SER A 62 21.37 -4.75 0.06
CA SER A 62 21.21 -6.19 -0.17
C SER A 62 19.79 -6.57 -0.61
N THR A 63 18.77 -5.86 -0.14
CA THR A 63 17.37 -6.05 -0.56
C THR A 63 17.18 -5.60 -2.01
N LEU A 64 17.75 -4.45 -2.40
CA LEU A 64 17.67 -3.96 -3.80
C LEU A 64 18.45 -4.83 -4.79
N MET A 65 19.51 -5.50 -4.32
CA MET A 65 20.28 -6.46 -5.11
C MET A 65 19.59 -7.82 -5.27
N ASN A 66 18.55 -8.11 -4.46
CA ASN A 66 17.82 -9.36 -4.57
C ASN A 66 16.91 -9.33 -5.82
N PRO A 67 17.09 -10.23 -6.80
CA PRO A 67 16.24 -10.27 -7.99
C PRO A 67 14.76 -10.58 -7.68
N ASP A 68 14.49 -11.26 -6.56
CA ASP A 68 13.12 -11.58 -6.12
C ASP A 68 12.45 -10.43 -5.35
N PHE A 69 13.17 -9.32 -5.12
CA PHE A 69 12.59 -8.14 -4.50
C PHE A 69 11.71 -7.38 -5.50
N GLU A 70 10.44 -7.19 -5.14
CA GLU A 70 9.45 -6.43 -5.90
C GLU A 70 9.17 -5.08 -5.21
N PRO A 71 9.78 -3.97 -5.68
CA PRO A 71 9.64 -2.67 -5.01
C PRO A 71 8.20 -2.17 -4.92
N SER A 72 7.41 -2.38 -5.98
CA SER A 72 6.01 -1.94 -6.04
C SER A 72 5.14 -2.67 -5.01
N SER A 73 5.24 -4.00 -4.93
CA SER A 73 4.54 -4.82 -3.93
C SER A 73 4.95 -4.46 -2.50
N TRP A 74 6.25 -4.27 -2.25
CA TRP A 74 6.77 -3.85 -0.95
C TRP A 74 6.22 -2.47 -0.55
N PHE A 75 6.27 -1.50 -1.45
CA PHE A 75 5.81 -0.14 -1.19
C PHE A 75 4.30 -0.08 -0.93
N ALA A 76 3.50 -0.76 -1.76
CA ALA A 76 2.05 -0.87 -1.56
C ALA A 76 1.70 -1.49 -0.18
N GLY A 77 2.47 -2.49 0.26
CA GLY A 77 2.31 -3.09 1.58
C GLY A 77 2.56 -2.12 2.73
N LEU A 78 3.46 -1.14 2.55
CA LEU A 78 3.69 -0.08 3.55
C LEU A 78 2.51 0.88 3.64
N LEU A 79 1.91 1.24 2.51
CA LEU A 79 0.74 2.13 2.47
C LEU A 79 -0.48 1.50 3.14
N GLY A 80 -0.78 0.23 2.83
CA GLY A 80 -1.90 -0.50 3.43
C GLY A 80 -1.77 -0.68 4.96
N ASN A 81 -0.54 -0.66 5.49
CA ASN A 81 -0.30 -0.65 6.94
C ASN A 81 -0.34 0.76 7.55
N SER A 82 -0.15 1.80 6.74
CA SER A 82 -0.09 3.21 7.17
C SER A 82 -1.48 3.79 7.44
N GLU A 83 -2.52 3.35 6.73
CA GLU A 83 -3.90 3.83 6.92
C GLU A 83 -4.53 3.44 8.27
N VAL A 84 -3.96 2.48 8.99
CA VAL A 84 -4.45 2.05 10.31
C VAL A 84 -3.84 2.86 11.46
N ALA A 85 -2.79 3.64 11.21
CA ALA A 85 -2.10 4.42 12.25
C ALA A 85 -2.77 5.77 12.60
N GLY A 86 -3.90 6.09 11.96
CA GLY A 86 -4.67 7.30 12.24
C GLY A 86 -5.60 7.22 13.45
N ASN A 87 -5.94 6.03 13.95
CA ASN A 87 -6.76 5.88 15.17
C ASN A 87 -6.75 4.42 15.66
N LYS A 88 -5.97 4.12 16.72
CA LYS A 88 -6.40 3.34 17.89
C LYS A 88 -5.21 2.94 18.77
N THR A 89 -5.18 3.58 19.93
CA THR A 89 -4.86 3.01 21.26
C THR A 89 -4.16 1.65 21.29
N SER A 90 -2.91 1.71 21.76
CA SER A 90 -2.20 0.76 22.62
C SER A 90 -2.90 -0.58 22.93
N GLN A 91 -2.33 -1.69 22.45
CA GLN A 91 -2.12 -2.89 23.27
C GLN A 91 -1.09 -3.83 22.62
N PRO A 92 -0.19 -4.45 23.41
CA PRO A 92 0.91 -5.24 22.89
C PRO A 92 0.44 -6.67 22.64
N MET A 93 0.78 -7.26 21.50
CA MET A 93 0.72 -8.72 21.37
C MET A 93 1.77 -9.18 20.37
N GLY A 94 2.91 -9.58 20.92
CA GLY A 94 3.80 -10.52 20.26
C GLY A 94 3.04 -11.82 20.00
N ASP A 95 3.43 -12.50 18.94
CA ASP A 95 2.88 -13.77 18.49
C ASP A 95 1.39 -13.79 18.17
N ALA A 96 1.08 -13.71 16.87
CA ALA A 96 0.76 -14.94 16.14
C ALA A 96 0.37 -14.64 14.69
N ARG A 97 1.12 -15.25 13.78
CA ARG A 97 0.60 -15.68 12.48
C ARG A 97 -0.76 -16.38 12.69
N ALA A 98 -1.70 -16.14 11.79
CA ALA A 98 -3.08 -16.64 11.79
C ALA A 98 -4.07 -15.79 12.60
N THR A 99 -4.71 -14.82 11.92
CA THR A 99 -6.17 -14.67 11.86
C THR A 99 -6.49 -13.41 11.05
N ARG A 100 -6.61 -13.54 9.73
CA ARG A 100 -7.36 -12.54 8.94
C ARG A 100 -8.03 -13.13 7.71
N VAL A 101 -8.65 -14.29 7.88
CA VAL A 101 -9.63 -14.85 6.93
C VAL A 101 -11.07 -14.45 7.30
N SER A 102 -11.29 -13.82 8.46
CA SER A 102 -12.66 -13.54 8.95
C SER A 102 -13.26 -12.19 8.56
N GLN A 103 -12.57 -11.34 7.78
CA GLN A 103 -13.10 -10.04 7.33
C GLN A 103 -13.62 -10.03 5.89
N ILE A 104 -13.58 -11.16 5.17
CA ILE A 104 -14.11 -11.25 3.78
C ILE A 104 -15.61 -11.56 3.75
N LEU A 105 -16.21 -12.08 4.83
CA LEU A 105 -17.59 -12.58 4.79
C LEU A 105 -18.69 -11.64 5.34
N ASN A 106 -18.38 -10.38 5.65
CA ASN A 106 -19.38 -9.46 6.23
C ASN A 106 -19.55 -8.11 5.50
N GLY A 107 -18.96 -7.97 4.32
CA GLY A 107 -19.10 -6.80 3.46
C GLY A 107 -19.65 -7.18 2.09
N ALA A 108 -20.83 -7.79 2.05
CA ALA A 108 -21.58 -7.95 0.80
C ALA A 108 -22.07 -6.56 0.34
N ALA A 109 -21.17 -5.79 -0.27
CA ALA A 109 -21.55 -4.64 -1.07
C ALA A 109 -22.08 -5.20 -2.41
N TYR A 110 -23.37 -5.05 -2.62
CA TYR A 110 -24.06 -5.42 -3.86
C TYR A 110 -23.45 -4.67 -5.05
N TYR A 111 -23.22 -5.37 -6.15
CA TYR A 111 -22.75 -4.75 -7.39
C TYR A 111 -23.94 -4.08 -8.12
N PRO A 112 -23.77 -2.86 -8.65
CA PRO A 112 -24.80 -2.21 -9.44
C PRO A 112 -25.02 -2.98 -10.74
N GLY A 113 -26.10 -3.75 -10.78
CA GLY A 113 -26.44 -4.70 -11.84
C GLY A 113 -27.23 -5.92 -11.35
N ASP A 114 -27.23 -6.20 -10.04
CA ASP A 114 -28.01 -7.29 -9.47
C ASP A 114 -29.51 -6.94 -9.44
N GLU A 115 -30.33 -7.74 -10.15
CA GLU A 115 -31.79 -7.68 -10.05
C GLU A 115 -32.24 -8.09 -8.64
N LEU A 116 -32.89 -7.18 -7.92
CA LEU A 116 -33.38 -7.41 -6.56
C LEU A 116 -34.51 -8.47 -6.60
N PRO A 117 -34.46 -9.53 -5.77
CA PRO A 117 -35.58 -10.43 -5.63
C PRO A 117 -36.73 -9.76 -4.87
N ASP A 118 -37.95 -9.90 -5.40
CA ASP A 118 -39.19 -9.37 -4.84
C ASP A 118 -39.37 -9.76 -3.37
N PHE A 119 -39.37 -8.75 -2.50
CA PHE A 119 -39.64 -8.90 -1.07
C PHE A 119 -41.15 -9.07 -0.87
N HIS A 120 -41.62 -10.30 -0.70
CA HIS A 120 -42.93 -10.55 -0.09
C HIS A 120 -42.80 -10.49 1.44
N PRO A 121 -43.41 -9.52 2.14
CA PRO A 121 -43.42 -9.52 3.60
C PRO A 121 -44.34 -10.64 4.10
N ARG A 122 -43.77 -11.64 4.79
CA ARG A 122 -44.56 -12.61 5.56
C ARG A 122 -45.17 -11.87 6.76
N ARG A 123 -46.50 -11.88 6.82
CA ARG A 123 -47.29 -11.41 7.96
C ARG A 123 -46.90 -12.20 9.22
N ASN A 124 -46.59 -11.47 10.29
CA ASN A 124 -46.63 -11.99 11.65
C ASN A 124 -48.10 -12.17 12.03
N GLU A 125 -48.53 -13.40 12.29
CA GLU A 125 -49.75 -13.67 13.03
C GLU A 125 -49.36 -13.99 14.49
N TYR A 126 -50.10 -13.37 15.40
CA TYR A 126 -50.00 -13.48 16.86
C TYR A 126 -50.61 -14.79 17.37
#